data_AF-A0A2V5LVN5-F1
#
_entry.id   AF-A0A2V5LVN5-F1
#
_cell.length_a   1.000
_cell.length_b   1.000
_cell.length_c   1.000
_cell.angle_alpha   90.00
_cell.angle_beta   90.00
_cell.angle_gamma   90.00
#
_symmetry.space_group_name_H-M   'P 1'
#
loop_
_entity.id
_entity.type
_entity.pdbx_description
1 polymer ?
#
loop_
_entity_poly.entity_id
_entity_poly.type
_entity_poly.pdbx_seq_one_letter_code
_entity_poly.pdbx_strand_id
1 'polypeptide(L)'
;TVTDHTRPLDDEVDRFVLAVRALPAGAWAHFHCEAGLGRTTTFVVLYDMLRNANRVSLEDIVRRQKILSHGYDVLQPDEPGNWKAPYAAERAAFVRAFYEYARANPNGRPQLWSEWLKSAGQ
;
A
#
# COMPACT_ATOMS: atom_id res chain seq x y z
N THR A 1 7.65 -9.55 8.00
CA THR A 1 6.32 -9.83 8.60
C THR A 1 5.68 -8.52 9.02
N VAL A 2 4.35 -8.38 8.94
CA VAL A 2 3.65 -7.11 9.25
C VAL A 2 2.75 -7.26 10.47
N THR A 3 2.98 -6.41 11.47
CA THR A 3 2.19 -6.31 12.71
C THR A 3 0.74 -5.94 12.41
N ASP A 4 -0.19 -6.47 13.20
CA ASP A 4 -1.60 -6.20 12.97
C ASP A 4 -1.96 -4.73 13.27
N HIS A 5 -2.96 -4.21 12.57
CA HIS A 5 -3.46 -2.82 12.64
C HIS A 5 -2.52 -1.70 12.16
N THR A 6 -1.21 -1.93 12.11
CA THR A 6 -0.22 -0.93 11.69
C THR A 6 -0.01 -0.95 10.17
N ARG A 7 0.65 0.09 9.65
CA ARG A 7 1.25 0.04 8.30
C ARG A 7 2.45 -0.93 8.28
N PRO A 8 2.86 -1.44 7.10
CA PRO A 8 4.13 -2.17 6.97
C PRO A 8 5.32 -1.24 7.23
N LEU A 9 6.39 -1.75 7.86
CA LEU A 9 7.65 -1.01 8.01
C LEU A 9 8.31 -0.77 6.64
N ASP A 10 9.17 0.24 6.54
CA ASP A 10 9.77 0.62 5.26
C ASP A 10 10.63 -0.49 4.63
N ASP A 11 11.31 -1.30 5.44
CA ASP A 11 12.08 -2.46 4.96
C ASP A 11 11.18 -3.59 4.44
N GLU A 12 10.01 -3.79 5.05
CA GLU A 12 8.98 -4.72 4.56
C GLU A 12 8.37 -4.22 3.25
N VAL A 13 8.22 -2.90 3.08
CA VAL A 13 7.78 -2.30 1.81
C VAL A 13 8.82 -2.52 0.71
N ASP A 14 10.12 -2.33 1.00
CA ASP A 14 11.18 -2.62 0.04
C ASP A 14 11.19 -4.08 -0.40
N ARG A 15 11.06 -5.03 0.56
CA ARG A 15 10.95 -6.46 0.24
C ARG A 15 9.74 -6.75 -0.64
N PHE A 16 8.60 -6.12 -0.36
CA PHE A 16 7.41 -6.24 -1.18
C PHE A 16 7.62 -5.71 -2.60
N VAL A 17 8.22 -4.52 -2.76
CA VAL A 17 8.54 -3.94 -4.07
C VAL A 17 9.47 -4.87 -4.86
N LEU A 18 10.51 -5.42 -4.22
CA LEU A 18 11.42 -6.38 -4.85
C LEU A 18 10.68 -7.65 -5.30
N ALA A 19 9.79 -8.18 -4.48
CA ALA A 19 8.95 -9.33 -4.85
C ALA A 19 8.08 -9.02 -6.07
N VAL A 20 7.43 -7.85 -6.12
CA VAL A 20 6.61 -7.41 -7.26
C VAL A 20 7.43 -7.22 -8.53
N ARG A 21 8.65 -6.68 -8.42
CA ARG A 21 9.59 -6.53 -9.55
C ARG A 21 10.02 -7.88 -10.13
N ALA A 22 10.11 -8.91 -9.29
CA ALA A 22 10.54 -10.25 -9.68
C ALA A 22 9.42 -11.12 -10.28
N LEU A 23 8.16 -10.69 -10.21
CA LEU A 23 7.05 -11.43 -10.79
C LEU A 23 7.18 -11.53 -12.32
N PRO A 24 7.12 -12.74 -12.90
CA PRO A 24 7.12 -12.90 -14.35
C PRO A 24 5.84 -12.33 -14.96
N ALA A 25 5.88 -12.05 -16.27
CA ALA A 25 4.70 -11.64 -17.00
C ALA A 25 3.60 -12.71 -16.88
N GLY A 26 2.37 -12.29 -16.58
CA GLY A 26 1.23 -13.20 -16.38
C GLY A 26 1.14 -13.87 -15.01
N ALA A 27 2.07 -13.59 -14.08
CA ALA A 27 1.98 -14.10 -12.72
C ALA A 27 0.74 -13.58 -11.97
N TRP A 28 0.18 -14.43 -11.11
CA TRP A 28 -0.90 -14.07 -10.18
C TRP A 28 -0.35 -13.90 -8.77
N ALA A 29 -0.66 -12.76 -8.13
CA ALA A 29 -0.31 -12.51 -6.74
C ALA A 29 -1.53 -12.75 -5.84
N HIS A 30 -1.42 -13.70 -4.92
CA HIS A 30 -2.44 -13.95 -3.90
C HIS A 30 -1.99 -13.36 -2.56
N PHE A 31 -2.81 -12.47 -1.98
CA PHE A 31 -2.55 -11.80 -0.71
C PHE A 31 -3.47 -12.35 0.37
N HIS A 32 -2.92 -12.68 1.54
CA HIS A 32 -3.72 -13.09 2.69
C HIS A 32 -3.17 -12.51 4.00
N CYS A 33 -4.03 -12.45 5.01
CA CYS A 33 -3.69 -12.23 6.40
C CYS A 33 -4.64 -13.09 7.25
N GLU A 34 -4.74 -12.85 8.56
CA GLU A 34 -5.64 -13.63 9.42
C GLU A 34 -7.10 -13.50 8.99
N ALA A 35 -7.60 -12.26 8.89
CA ALA A 35 -9.00 -11.98 8.59
C ALA A 35 -9.27 -11.65 7.11
N GLY A 36 -8.23 -11.56 6.28
CA GLY A 36 -8.36 -11.11 4.89
C GLY A 36 -8.76 -9.63 4.70
N LEU A 37 -8.75 -8.82 5.76
CA LEU A 37 -9.21 -7.43 5.73
C LEU A 37 -8.03 -6.43 5.70
N GLY A 38 -7.57 -5.94 6.85
CA GLY A 38 -6.69 -4.76 6.90
C GLY A 38 -5.35 -4.90 6.16
N ARG A 39 -4.52 -5.88 6.56
CA ARG A 39 -3.22 -6.14 5.92
C ARG A 39 -3.38 -6.56 4.46
N THR A 40 -4.29 -7.49 4.17
CA THR A 40 -4.58 -7.93 2.79
C THR A 40 -4.95 -6.76 1.90
N THR A 41 -5.96 -5.97 2.28
CA THR A 41 -6.42 -4.83 1.48
C THR A 41 -5.31 -3.80 1.30
N THR A 42 -4.52 -3.56 2.34
CA THR A 42 -3.36 -2.66 2.26
C THR A 42 -2.42 -3.12 1.13
N PHE A 43 -1.95 -4.37 1.15
CA PHE A 43 -1.01 -4.86 0.14
C PHE A 43 -1.62 -4.96 -1.26
N VAL A 44 -2.91 -5.29 -1.38
CA VAL A 44 -3.60 -5.25 -2.67
C VAL A 44 -3.65 -3.82 -3.23
N VAL A 45 -3.91 -2.81 -2.40
CA VAL A 45 -3.86 -1.40 -2.79
C VAL A 45 -2.44 -0.99 -3.22
N LEU A 46 -1.41 -1.36 -2.45
CA LEU A 46 -0.02 -1.06 -2.83
C LEU A 46 0.37 -1.75 -4.16
N TYR A 47 -0.03 -3.00 -4.35
CA TYR A 47 0.20 -3.74 -5.59
C TYR A 47 -0.46 -3.03 -6.78
N ASP A 48 -1.71 -2.62 -6.60
CA ASP A 48 -2.46 -1.91 -7.61
C ASP A 48 -1.80 -0.57 -7.98
N MET A 49 -1.35 0.19 -6.99
CA MET A 49 -0.58 1.42 -7.19
C MET A 49 0.69 1.19 -8.01
N LEU A 50 1.50 0.18 -7.66
CA LEU A 50 2.71 -0.15 -8.41
C LEU A 50 2.42 -0.45 -9.89
N ARG A 51 1.26 -1.02 -10.21
CA ARG A 51 0.87 -1.35 -11.59
C ARG A 51 0.19 -0.19 -12.32
N ASN A 52 -0.45 0.74 -11.61
CA ASN A 52 -1.45 1.62 -12.21
C ASN A 52 -1.42 3.09 -11.77
N ALA A 53 -0.67 3.48 -10.74
CA ALA A 53 -0.71 4.86 -10.19
C ALA A 53 -0.20 5.93 -11.18
N ASN A 54 0.54 5.55 -12.22
CA ASN A 54 0.94 6.46 -13.28
C ASN A 54 -0.21 6.85 -14.25
N ARG A 55 -1.37 6.20 -14.14
CA ARG A 55 -2.53 6.38 -15.04
C ARG A 55 -3.89 6.36 -14.35
N VAL A 56 -3.99 5.91 -13.10
CA VAL A 56 -5.21 5.85 -12.31
C VAL A 56 -5.04 6.66 -11.03
N SER A 57 -6.07 7.44 -10.68
CA SER A 57 -6.07 8.28 -9.48
C SER A 57 -6.00 7.46 -8.19
N LEU A 58 -5.49 8.07 -7.11
CA LEU A 58 -5.53 7.49 -5.77
C LEU A 58 -6.96 7.10 -5.37
N GLU A 59 -7.92 7.99 -5.62
CA GLU A 59 -9.33 7.80 -5.27
C GLU A 59 -9.91 6.56 -5.96
N ASP A 60 -9.68 6.41 -7.26
CA ASP A 60 -10.19 5.26 -8.02
C ASP A 60 -9.56 3.94 -7.58
N ILE A 61 -8.25 3.94 -7.30
CA ILE A 61 -7.55 2.75 -6.78
C ILE A 61 -8.12 2.35 -5.41
N VAL A 62 -8.22 3.28 -4.47
CA VAL A 62 -8.75 2.97 -3.13
C VAL A 62 -10.21 2.55 -3.22
N ARG A 63 -11.02 3.26 -4.01
CA ARG A 63 -12.44 2.97 -4.18
C ARG A 63 -12.68 1.57 -4.76
N ARG A 64 -11.97 1.18 -5.83
CA ARG A 64 -12.16 -0.15 -6.42
C ARG A 64 -11.70 -1.26 -5.50
N GLN A 65 -10.60 -1.07 -4.78
CA GLN A 65 -10.12 -2.09 -3.83
C GLN A 65 -11.02 -2.20 -2.60
N LYS A 66 -11.62 -1.09 -2.14
CA LYS A 66 -12.66 -1.11 -1.13
C LYS A 66 -13.87 -1.96 -1.55
N ILE A 67 -14.36 -1.78 -2.78
CA ILE A 67 -15.47 -2.57 -3.33
C ILE A 67 -15.10 -4.07 -3.36
N LEU A 68 -13.88 -4.40 -3.77
CA LEU A 68 -13.42 -5.79 -3.89
C LEU A 68 -13.03 -6.43 -2.54
N SER A 69 -12.76 -5.63 -1.50
CA SER A 69 -12.25 -6.08 -0.21
C SER A 69 -13.27 -5.90 0.92
N HIS A 70 -14.52 -6.31 0.66
CA HIS A 70 -15.62 -6.29 1.63
C HIS A 70 -15.87 -4.92 2.30
N GLY A 71 -15.62 -3.83 1.58
CA GLY A 71 -15.83 -2.48 2.07
C GLY A 71 -14.70 -1.91 2.94
N TYR A 72 -13.58 -2.63 3.11
CA TYR A 72 -12.45 -2.13 3.88
C TYR A 72 -11.78 -0.94 3.17
N ASP A 73 -11.74 0.20 3.83
CA ASP A 73 -11.18 1.43 3.30
C ASP A 73 -9.85 1.76 3.99
N VAL A 74 -8.75 1.69 3.23
CA VAL A 74 -7.41 1.92 3.78
C VAL A 74 -7.16 3.38 4.17
N LEU A 75 -7.98 4.33 3.70
CA LEU A 75 -7.90 5.76 4.01
C LEU A 75 -8.91 6.21 5.05
N GLN A 76 -9.85 5.35 5.45
CA GLN A 76 -10.88 5.70 6.43
C GLN A 76 -10.24 5.88 7.83
N PRO A 77 -10.45 7.04 8.47
CA PRO A 77 -10.03 7.25 9.85
C PRO A 77 -10.87 6.38 10.79
N ASP A 78 -10.28 6.01 11.92
CA ASP A 78 -11.03 5.38 13.00
C ASP A 78 -11.70 6.43 13.89
N GLU A 79 -12.63 6.00 14.73
CA GLU A 79 -13.38 6.89 15.63
C GLU A 79 -12.47 7.58 16.66
N PRO A 80 -12.69 8.88 16.96
CA PRO A 80 -11.97 9.55 18.03
C PRO A 80 -12.12 8.80 19.36
N GLY A 81 -11.00 8.52 20.03
CA GLY A 81 -10.97 7.75 21.28
C GLY A 81 -10.77 6.24 21.08
N ASN A 82 -10.85 5.72 19.85
CA ASN A 82 -10.42 4.36 19.55
C ASN A 82 -8.89 4.28 19.60
N TRP A 83 -8.35 3.28 20.32
CA TRP A 83 -6.90 3.04 20.40
C TRP A 83 -6.26 2.76 19.03
N LYS A 84 -7.05 2.34 18.04
CA LYS A 84 -6.61 2.12 16.65
C LYS A 84 -6.49 3.40 15.83
N ALA A 85 -7.07 4.51 16.27
CA ALA A 85 -7.12 5.75 15.49
C ALA A 85 -5.74 6.28 15.06
N PRO A 86 -4.70 6.29 15.91
CA PRO A 86 -3.35 6.67 15.50
C PRO A 86 -2.80 5.77 14.38
N TYR A 87 -3.00 4.45 14.47
CA TYR A 87 -2.52 3.50 13.46
C TYR A 87 -3.30 3.59 12.14
N ALA A 88 -4.61 3.89 12.20
CA ALA A 88 -5.42 4.15 11.01
C ALA A 88 -4.96 5.43 10.29
N ALA A 89 -4.69 6.50 11.05
CA ALA A 89 -4.16 7.74 10.52
C ALA A 89 -2.76 7.55 9.90
N GLU A 90 -1.87 6.81 10.56
CA GLU A 90 -0.53 6.49 10.06
C GLU A 90 -0.61 5.66 8.77
N ARG A 91 -1.48 4.65 8.71
CA ARG A 91 -1.71 3.86 7.49
C ARG A 91 -2.23 4.73 6.35
N ALA A 92 -3.19 5.61 6.61
CA ALA A 92 -3.74 6.51 5.59
C ALA A 92 -2.66 7.46 5.05
N ALA A 93 -1.82 8.04 5.92
CA ALA A 93 -0.70 8.88 5.53
C ALA A 93 0.32 8.11 4.67
N PHE A 94 0.66 6.89 5.09
CA PHE A 94 1.53 6.02 4.30
C PHE A 94 0.97 5.67 2.92
N VAL A 95 -0.30 5.26 2.83
CA VAL A 95 -0.92 4.90 1.54
C VAL A 95 -0.87 6.09 0.57
N ARG A 96 -1.08 7.31 1.07
CA ARG A 96 -0.95 8.54 0.25
C ARG A 96 0.49 8.76 -0.22
N ALA A 97 1.47 8.63 0.67
CA ALA A 97 2.88 8.78 0.30
C ALA A 97 3.33 7.68 -0.69
N PHE A 98 2.88 6.44 -0.48
CA PHE A 98 3.19 5.33 -1.38
C PHE A 98 2.57 5.50 -2.77
N TYR A 99 1.39 6.13 -2.87
CA TYR A 99 0.81 6.47 -4.16
C TYR A 99 1.72 7.41 -4.97
N GLU A 100 2.25 8.48 -4.34
CA GLU A 100 3.19 9.39 -5.03
C GLU A 100 4.48 8.67 -5.40
N TYR A 101 5.01 7.82 -4.51
CA TYR A 101 6.13 6.94 -4.83
C TYR A 101 5.85 6.07 -6.06
N ALA A 102 4.74 5.34 -6.08
CA ALA A 102 4.40 4.40 -7.16
C ALA A 102 4.09 5.11 -8.48
N ARG A 103 3.53 6.32 -8.41
CA ARG A 103 3.32 7.18 -9.58
C ARG A 103 4.64 7.64 -10.19
N ALA A 104 5.61 8.03 -9.36
CA ALA A 104 6.95 8.40 -9.80
C ALA A 104 7.83 7.18 -10.17
N ASN A 105 7.53 6.01 -9.60
CA ASN A 105 8.30 4.78 -9.76
C ASN A 105 7.39 3.62 -10.23
N PRO A 106 6.89 3.66 -11.49
CA PRO A 106 6.00 2.61 -11.99
C PRO A 106 6.66 1.23 -11.95
N ASN A 107 5.89 0.21 -11.55
CA ASN A 107 6.37 -1.14 -11.22
C ASN A 107 7.46 -1.15 -10.13
N GLY A 108 7.46 -0.12 -9.30
CA GLY A 108 8.43 0.09 -8.23
C GLY A 108 9.81 0.39 -8.74
N ARG A 109 10.00 0.95 -9.94
CA ARG A 109 11.30 1.30 -10.56
C ARG A 109 11.34 2.79 -10.94
N PRO A 110 12.51 3.47 -10.88
CA PRO A 110 13.84 2.92 -10.66
C PRO A 110 14.20 2.69 -9.18
N GLN A 111 13.64 3.46 -8.26
CA GLN A 111 14.04 3.43 -6.85
C GLN A 111 13.20 2.45 -6.03
N LEU A 112 13.79 1.91 -4.97
CA LEU A 112 13.04 1.30 -3.86
C LEU A 112 12.34 2.37 -3.03
N TRP A 113 11.45 1.95 -2.15
CA TRP A 113 10.64 2.86 -1.34
C TRP A 113 11.53 3.65 -0.37
N SER A 114 12.43 2.97 0.35
CA SER A 114 13.32 3.65 1.31
C SER A 114 14.34 4.57 0.64
N GLU A 115 14.76 4.26 -0.59
CA GLU A 115 15.61 5.12 -1.41
C GLU A 115 14.87 6.39 -1.79
N TRP A 116 13.62 6.25 -2.26
CA TRP A 116 12.79 7.38 -2.65
C TRP A 116 12.51 8.32 -1.49
N LEU A 117 12.22 7.79 -0.29
CA LEU A 117 12.02 8.60 0.91
C LEU A 117 13.22 9.50 1.23
N LYS A 118 14.46 9.00 1.02
CA LYS A 118 15.68 9.80 1.23
C LYS A 118 15.84 10.90 0.17
N SER A 119 15.39 10.64 -1.05
CA SER A 119 15.46 11.62 -2.15
C SER A 119 14.37 12.70 -2.08
N ALA A 120 13.20 12.36 -1.54
CA ALA A 120 12.06 13.29 -1.40
C ALA A 120 12.16 14.20 -0.16
N GLY A 121 13.03 13.85 0.80
CA GLY A 121 13.33 14.65 1.99
C GLY A 121 14.49 15.65 1.80
N GLN A 122 15.06 15.74 0.60
CA GLN A 122 16.00 16.78 0.16
C GLN A 122 15.29 17.77 -0.76
#